data_AF-A0AAV3X0W4-F1
#
_entry.id   AF-A0AAV3X0W4-F1
#
_cell.length_a   1.000
_cell.length_b   1.000
_cell.length_c   1.000
_cell.angle_alpha   90.00
_cell.angle_beta   90.00
_cell.angle_gamma   90.00
#
_symmetry.space_group_name_H-M   'P 1'
#
loop_
_entity.id
_entity.type
_entity.pdbx_description
1 polymer ?
#
loop_
_entity_poly.entity_id
_entity_poly.type
_entity_poly.pdbx_seq_one_letter_code
_entity_poly.pdbx_strand_id
1 'polypeptide(L)' 'MNRIEPGCLVSFADLNVQNGAAVNPFLQPKAKAALARAIQDRGRTLVVNSAY' A
#
# COMPACT_ATOMS: atom_id res chain seq x y z
N MET A 1 -13.16 14.24 19.81
CA MET A 1 -13.19 12.88 19.26
C MET A 1 -12.51 12.90 17.90
N ASN A 2 -11.18 12.83 17.88
CA ASN A 2 -10.31 12.75 16.69
C ASN A 2 -9.05 12.02 17.16
N ARG A 3 -9.07 10.68 17.15
CA ARG A 3 -7.95 9.86 17.63
C ARG A 3 -7.45 9.02 16.47
N ILE A 4 -6.14 9.12 16.21
CA ILE A 4 -5.45 8.23 15.28
C ILE A 4 -5.02 7.02 16.10
N GLU A 5 -5.53 5.84 15.74
CA GLU A 5 -5.13 4.60 16.39
C GLU A 5 -3.76 4.14 15.87
N PRO A 6 -2.87 3.66 16.75
CA PRO A 6 -1.63 3.02 16.33
C PRO A 6 -1.91 1.91 15.30
N GLY A 7 -1.14 1.90 14.22
CA GLY A 7 -1.29 0.91 13.15
C GLY A 7 -2.48 1.15 12.20
N CYS A 8 -3.14 2.31 12.27
CA CYS A 8 -4.18 2.68 11.30
C CYS A 8 -3.66 2.71 9.85
N LEU A 9 -2.37 3.00 9.68
CA LEU A 9 -1.64 2.93 8.43
C LEU A 9 -0.37 2.09 8.63
N VAL A 10 -0.08 1.23 7.67
CA VAL A 10 1.09 0.36 7.64
C VAL A 10 1.86 0.58 6.35
N SER A 11 3.18 0.43 6.43
CA SER A 11 4.03 0.51 5.25
C SER A 11 3.75 -0.64 4.29
N PHE A 12 3.71 -0.35 2.99
CA PHE A 12 3.66 -1.34 1.92
C PHE A 12 4.93 -1.34 1.05
N ALA A 13 5.99 -0.65 1.49
CA ALA A 13 7.26 -0.60 0.76
C ALA A 13 7.94 -1.96 0.59
N ASP A 14 7.51 -2.98 1.36
CA ASP A 14 7.92 -4.38 1.25
C ASP A 14 7.23 -5.13 0.09
N LEU A 15 6.18 -4.57 -0.50
CA LEU A 15 5.50 -5.19 -1.65
C LEU A 15 6.28 -4.94 -2.95
N ASN A 16 6.19 -5.87 -3.90
CA ASN A 16 6.78 -5.74 -5.23
C ASN A 16 6.01 -4.72 -6.09
N VAL A 17 6.17 -3.44 -5.76
CA VAL A 17 5.58 -2.30 -6.45
C VAL A 17 6.64 -1.26 -6.79
N GLN A 18 6.43 -0.55 -7.89
CA GLN A 18 7.18 0.66 -8.23
C GLN A 18 6.37 1.88 -7.79
N ASN A 19 6.96 2.69 -6.92
CA ASN A 19 6.33 3.92 -6.46
C ASN A 19 6.61 5.05 -7.44
N GLY A 20 5.56 5.75 -7.87
CA GLY A 20 5.66 7.01 -8.59
C GLY A 20 6.17 8.15 -7.69
N ALA A 21 6.44 9.32 -8.29
CA ALA A 21 7.08 10.44 -7.62
C ALA A 21 6.29 11.01 -6.41
N ALA A 22 4.98 10.79 -6.34
CA ALA A 22 4.09 11.34 -5.32
C ALA A 22 3.40 10.24 -4.50
N VAL A 23 4.12 9.18 -4.13
CA VAL A 23 3.58 8.10 -3.29
C VAL A 23 4.06 8.22 -1.85
N ASN A 24 3.12 8.25 -0.92
CA ASN A 24 3.38 7.97 0.47
C ASN A 24 3.16 6.46 0.70
N PRO A 25 4.18 5.67 1.08
CA PRO A 25 4.10 4.20 1.05
C PRO A 25 3.34 3.63 2.27
N PHE A 26 2.25 4.27 2.69
CA PHE A 26 1.42 3.85 3.81
C PHE A 26 -0.04 3.71 3.39
N LEU A 27 -0.70 2.68 3.91
CA LEU A 27 -2.10 2.40 3.64
C LEU A 27 -2.72 1.58 4.78
N GLN A 28 -4.04 1.46 4.80
CA GLN A 28 -4.73 0.68 5.83
C GLN A 28 -4.37 -0.81 5.73
N PRO A 29 -4.24 -1.56 6.85
CA PRO A 29 -3.84 -2.97 6.83
C PRO A 29 -4.63 -3.87 5.87
N LYS A 30 -5.95 -3.66 5.75
CA LYS A 30 -6.80 -4.40 4.81
C LYS A 30 -6.48 -4.08 3.35
N ALA A 31 -6.18 -2.83 3.04
CA ALA A 31 -5.73 -2.42 1.71
C ALA A 31 -4.35 -3.03 1.38
N LYS A 32 -3.47 -3.24 2.38
CA LYS A 32 -2.16 -3.90 2.18
C LYS A 32 -2.35 -5.32 1.71
N ALA A 33 -3.22 -6.05 2.40
CA ALA A 33 -3.54 -7.42 2.07
C ALA A 33 -4.16 -7.53 0.67
N ALA A 34 -5.07 -6.62 0.32
CA ALA A 34 -5.67 -6.57 -1.01
C ALA A 34 -4.63 -6.27 -2.12
N LEU A 35 -3.74 -5.30 -1.89
CA LEU A 35 -2.67 -4.95 -2.82
C LEU A 35 -1.69 -6.12 -3.00
N ALA A 36 -1.28 -6.77 -1.90
CA ALA A 36 -0.43 -7.95 -1.95
C ALA A 36 -1.06 -9.07 -2.78
N ARG A 37 -2.36 -9.33 -2.59
CA ARG A 37 -3.09 -10.33 -3.37
C ARG A 37 -3.14 -9.97 -4.86
N ALA A 38 -3.42 -8.70 -5.18
CA ALA A 38 -3.46 -8.23 -6.56
C ALA A 38 -2.09 -8.37 -7.26
N ILE A 39 -0.98 -8.12 -6.55
CA ILE A 39 0.38 -8.32 -7.09
C ILE A 39 0.62 -9.80 -7.37
N GLN A 40 0.24 -10.68 -6.44
CA GLN A 40 0.38 -12.13 -6.59
C GLN A 40 -0.43 -12.66 -7.78
N ASP A 41 -1.70 -12.27 -7.89
CA ASP A 41 -2.59 -12.73 -8.96
C ASP A 41 -2.14 -12.23 -10.35
N ARG A 42 -1.49 -11.06 -10.42
CA ARG A 42 -1.05 -10.46 -11.69
C ARG A 42 0.29 -11.00 -12.20
N GLY A 43 1.15 -11.50 -11.32
CA GLY A 43 2.47 -12.06 -11.67
C GLY A 43 3.45 -11.06 -12.28
N ARG A 44 3.20 -9.75 -12.17
CA ARG A 44 4.06 -8.67 -12.66
C ARG A 44 4.01 -7.46 -11.72
N THR A 45 5.09 -6.71 -11.67
CA THR A 45 5.23 -5.52 -10.82
C THR A 45 4.19 -4.45 -11.19
N LEU A 46 3.54 -3.88 -10.17
CA LEU A 46 2.58 -2.79 -10.31
C LEU A 46 3.27 -1.43 -10.14
N VAL A 47 2.81 -0.41 -10.88
CA VAL A 47 3.20 0.98 -10.63
C VAL A 47 2.09 1.65 -9.79
N VAL A 48 2.43 2.11 -8.59
CA VAL A 48 1.54 2.90 -7.74
C VAL A 48 1.80 4.36 -8.06
N ASN A 49 0.81 5.05 -8.63
CA ASN A 49 0.95 6.48 -8.98
C ASN A 49 0.59 7.40 -7.81
N SER A 50 -0.30 6.93 -6.93
CA SER A 50 -0.73 7.61 -5.70
C SER A 50 -1.27 6.60 -4.69
N ALA A 51 -1.16 6.92 -3.41
CA ALA A 51 -1.75 6.17 -2.30
C ALA A 51 -2.29 7.18 -1.28
N TYR A 52 -3.57 7.06 -0.93
CA TYR A 52 -4.30 7.94 0.00
C TYR A 52 -4.98 7.11 1.08
#